data_AF-A0A1M7SL81-F1
#
_entry.id   AF-A0A1M7SL81-F1
#
_cell.length_a   1.000
_cell.length_b   1.000
_cell.length_c   1.000
_cell.angle_alpha   90.00
_cell.angle_beta   90.00
_cell.angle_gamma   90.00
#
_symmetry.space_group_name_H-M   'P 1'
#
loop_
_entity.id
_entity.type
_entity.pdbx_description
1 polymer ?
#
loop_
_entity_poly.entity_id
_entity_poly.type
_entity_poly.pdbx_seq_one_letter_code
_entity_poly.pdbx_strand_id
1 'polypeptide(L)' 'MVMTLPIGMAIIGLVICAVFAFTAIRELRRDQPGHARNAAMIHIAMVSMFVPFCIYVLIAWAP' A
#
# COMPACT_ATOMS: atom_id res chain seq x y z
N MET A 1 -22.84 -7.90 -10.18
CA MET A 1 -21.47 -8.04 -10.72
C MET A 1 -20.67 -8.84 -9.71
N VAL A 2 -20.26 -10.07 -10.04
CA VAL A 2 -19.40 -10.87 -9.16
C VAL A 2 -17.98 -10.32 -9.29
N MET A 3 -17.44 -9.78 -8.19
CA MET A 3 -16.04 -9.35 -8.13
C MET A 3 -15.16 -10.58 -8.33
N THR A 4 -14.35 -10.61 -9.39
CA THR A 4 -13.43 -11.73 -9.60
C THR A 4 -12.41 -11.75 -8.44
N LEU A 5 -12.02 -12.96 -8.01
CA LEU A 5 -11.08 -13.14 -6.89
C LEU A 5 -9.80 -12.27 -7.02
N PRO A 6 -9.17 -12.12 -8.21
CA PRO A 6 -8.01 -11.25 -8.39
C PRO A 6 -8.31 -9.77 -8.14
N ILE A 7 -9.44 -9.26 -8.66
CA ILE A 7 -9.86 -7.87 -8.47
C ILE A 7 -10.11 -7.61 -6.97
N GLY A 8 -10.83 -8.51 -6.30
CA GLY A 8 -11.10 -8.36 -4.86
C GLY A 8 -9.84 -8.31 -4.02
N MET A 9 -8.87 -9.19 -4.29
CA MET A 9 -7.58 -9.20 -3.58
C MET A 9 -6.74 -7.94 -3.88
N ALA A 10 -6.76 -7.44 -5.12
CA ALA A 10 -6.06 -6.21 -5.47
C ALA A 10 -6.66 -5.00 -4.74
N ILE A 11 -7.98 -4.90 -4.63
CA ILE A 11 -8.65 -3.83 -3.87
C ILE A 11 -8.27 -3.91 -2.39
N ILE A 12 -8.34 -5.09 -1.77
CA ILE A 12 -7.93 -5.28 -0.37
C ILE A 12 -6.46 -4.87 -0.18
N GLY A 13 -5.58 -5.28 -1.11
CA GLY A 13 -4.17 -4.89 -1.10
C GLY A 13 -3.96 -3.37 -1.14
N LEU A 14 -4.73 -2.66 -1.98
CA LEU A 14 -4.68 -1.19 -2.04
C LEU A 14 -5.17 -0.54 -0.74
N VAL A 15 -6.21 -1.07 -0.11
CA VAL A 15 -6.71 -0.58 1.20
C VAL A 15 -5.63 -0.74 2.27
N ILE A 16 -4.96 -1.90 2.32
CA ILE A 16 -3.85 -2.14 3.25
C ILE A 16 -2.71 -1.16 2.98
N CYS A 17 -2.32 -0.97 1.72
CA CYS A 17 -1.31 0.01 1.33
C CYS A 17 -1.66 1.42 1.78
N ALA A 18 -2.92 1.84 1.66
CA ALA A 18 -3.36 3.16 2.09
C ALA A 18 -3.18 3.35 3.60
N VAL A 19 -3.53 2.34 4.41
CA VAL A 19 -3.35 2.39 5.87
C VAL A 19 -1.86 2.49 6.23
N PHE A 20 -1.01 1.65 5.63
CA PHE A 20 0.42 1.66 5.92
C PHE A 20 1.12 2.94 5.42
N ALA A 21 0.74 3.45 4.26
CA ALA A 21 1.24 4.73 3.77
C ALA A 21 0.85 5.86 4.72
N PHE A 22 -0.41 5.89 5.17
CA PHE A 22 -0.88 6.92 6.10
C PHE A 22 -0.13 6.88 7.43
N THR A 23 0.02 5.70 8.04
CA THR A 23 0.73 5.56 9.32
C THR A 23 2.22 5.91 9.18
N ALA A 24 2.87 5.48 8.10
CA ALA A 24 4.26 5.81 7.83
C ALA A 24 4.46 7.31 7.58
N ILE A 25 3.62 7.96 6.77
CA ILE A 25 3.67 9.41 6.55
C ILE A 25 3.45 10.15 7.86
N ARG A 26 2.48 9.73 8.67
CA ARG A 26 2.21 10.34 9.98
C ARG A 26 3.44 10.23 10.89
N GLU A 27 4.14 9.10 10.91
CA GLU A 27 5.35 8.93 11.72
C GLU A 27 6.52 9.76 11.18
N LEU A 28 6.74 9.80 9.85
CA LEU A 28 7.76 10.65 9.24
C LEU A 28 7.52 12.14 9.53
N ARG A 29 6.25 12.57 9.58
CA ARG A 29 5.88 13.95 9.94
C ARG A 29 6.14 14.31 11.39
N ARG A 30 6.32 13.34 12.30
CA ARG A 30 6.73 13.63 13.70
C ARG A 30 8.18 14.07 13.78
N ASP A 31 8.97 13.78 12.74
CA ASP A 31 10.39 14.13 12.58
C ASP A 31 11.27 13.77 13.78
N GLN A 32 10.89 12.71 14.50
CA GLN A 32 11.67 12.18 15.61
C GLN A 32 12.64 11.12 15.09
N PRO A 33 13.95 11.25 15.33
CA PRO A 33 14.91 10.22 14.97
C PRO A 33 14.68 8.96 15.82
N GLY A 34 14.65 7.79 15.17
CA GLY A 34 14.47 6.52 15.87
C GLY A 34 14.14 5.36 14.94
N HIS A 35 14.01 4.18 15.54
CA HIS A 35 13.70 2.94 14.81
C HIS A 35 12.37 3.03 14.06
N ALA A 36 11.38 3.75 14.62
CA ALA A 36 10.08 3.99 14.00
C ALA A 36 10.18 4.79 12.69
N ARG A 37 11.08 5.78 12.61
CA ARG A 37 11.32 6.56 11.39
C ARG A 37 11.94 5.70 10.28
N ASN A 38 12.90 4.85 10.61
CA ASN A 38 13.48 3.90 9.65
C ASN A 38 12.43 2.88 9.17
N ALA A 39 11.65 2.32 10.09
CA ALA A 39 10.54 1.44 9.75
C ALA A 39 9.53 2.13 8.82
N ALA A 40 9.18 3.40 9.09
CA ALA A 40 8.28 4.16 8.24
C ALA A 40 8.82 4.33 6.80
N MET A 41 10.12 4.62 6.64
CA MET A 41 10.75 4.69 5.32
C MET A 41 10.66 3.35 4.55
N ILE A 42 10.94 2.24 5.23
CA ILE A 42 10.83 0.89 4.63
C ILE A 42 9.38 0.60 4.22
N HIS A 43 8.40 0.96 5.05
CA HIS A 43 6.98 0.77 4.71
C HIS A 43 6.58 1.59 3.48
N ILE A 44 7.05 2.84 3.36
CA ILE A 44 6.80 3.63 2.15
C ILE A 44 7.42 2.97 0.91
N ALA A 45 8.65 2.47 1.01
CA ALA A 45 9.30 1.75 -0.08
C ALA A 45 8.50 0.50 -0.48
N MET A 46 8.03 -0.30 0.47
CA MET A 46 7.20 -1.47 0.20
C MET A 46 5.87 -1.11 -0.45
N VAL A 47 5.17 -0.07 0.06
CA VAL A 47 3.92 0.41 -0.54
C VAL A 47 4.16 0.89 -1.98
N SER A 48 5.26 1.60 -2.24
CA SER A 48 5.60 2.10 -3.58
C SER A 48 5.78 0.98 -4.61
N MET A 49 6.17 -0.22 -4.16
CA MET A 49 6.30 -1.41 -5.00
C MET A 49 4.99 -2.20 -5.11
N PHE A 50 4.20 -2.27 -4.05
CA PHE A 50 2.98 -3.09 -4.02
C PHE A 50 1.78 -2.42 -4.70
N VAL A 51 1.64 -1.10 -4.58
CA VAL A 51 0.58 -0.32 -5.26
C VAL A 51 0.59 -0.53 -6.79
N PRO A 52 1.71 -0.38 -7.52
CA PRO A 52 1.70 -0.62 -8.96
C PRO A 52 1.37 -2.08 -9.31
N PHE A 53 1.73 -3.05 -8.47
CA PHE A 53 1.31 -4.44 -8.66
C PHE A 53 -0.20 -4.61 -8.52
N CYS A 54 -0.82 -4.04 -7.48
CA CYS A 54 -2.28 -4.08 -7.34
C CYS A 54 -2.99 -3.37 -8.50
N ILE A 55 -2.47 -2.22 -8.95
CA ILE A 55 -2.99 -1.51 -10.13
C ILE A 55 -2.89 -2.38 -11.39
N TYR A 56 -1.76 -3.05 -11.60
CA TYR A 56 -1.59 -3.99 -12.71
C TYR A 56 -2.65 -5.10 -12.69
N VAL A 57 -2.90 -5.72 -11.52
CA VAL A 57 -3.94 -6.75 -11.38
C VAL A 57 -5.34 -6.18 -11.69
N LEU A 58 -5.64 -4.96 -11.27
CA LEU A 58 -6.93 -4.34 -11.62
C LEU A 58 -7.07 -4.14 -13.13
N ILE A 59 -6.01 -3.71 -13.82
CA ILE A 59 -6.04 -3.49 -15.28
C ILE A 59 -6.15 -4.82 -16.02
N ALA A 60 -5.33 -5.81 -15.66
CA ALA A 60 -5.25 -7.08 -16.39
C ALA A 60 -6.49 -7.98 -16.20
N TRP A 61 -7.29 -7.76 -15.15
CA TRP A 61 -8.51 -8.50 -14.87
C TRP A 61 -9.79 -7.65 -14.93
N ALA A 62 -9.70 -6.38 -15.34
CA ALA A 62 -10.89 -5.56 -15.60
C ALA A 62 -11.73 -6.20 -16.73
N PRO A 63 -13.06 -6.26 -16.58
CA PRO A 63 -13.97 -6.82 -17.58
C PRO A 63 -14.09 -5.95 -18.83
#